data_AF-A0A7W7GXC3-F1
#
_entry.id   AF-A0A7W7GXC3-F1
#
_cell.length_a   1.000
_cell.length_b   1.000
_cell.length_c   1.000
_cell.angle_alpha   90.00
_cell.angle_beta   90.00
_cell.angle_gamma   90.00
#
_symmetry.space_group_name_H-M   'P 1'
#
loop_
_entity.id
_entity.type
_entity.pdbx_description
1 polymer ?
#
loop_
_entity_poly.entity_id
_entity_poly.type
_entity_poly.pdbx_seq_one_letter_code
_entity_poly.pdbx_strand_id
1 'polypeptide(L)'
;MSAVVQLAQVLDVLQELHIAGGHPEIAEVARFGADGVPGGPSPAGLRIRYVTGSEAYLWGAVWPGETAMPVPEVLPPPSRRAMRAAAFAARLLEAARPAGFRAWELVALPDLGPVGERGKVPLGLRITAADGTSVLLRATAAGGPTVEPDTEPYPDYRIPGTAR
;
A
#
# COMPACT_ATOMS: atom_id res chain seq x y z
N MET A 1 -21.56 18.72 6.75
CA MET A 1 -21.77 17.38 6.15
C MET A 1 -20.40 16.82 5.87
N SER A 2 -19.93 15.82 6.62
CA SER A 2 -18.65 15.18 6.31
C SER A 2 -18.84 14.27 5.09
N ALA A 3 -17.89 14.32 4.16
CA ALA A 3 -17.88 13.45 3.00
C ALA A 3 -17.45 12.04 3.42
N VAL A 4 -18.27 11.05 3.08
CA VAL A 4 -17.91 9.62 3.16
C VAL A 4 -16.66 9.43 2.33
N VAL A 5 -15.59 8.90 2.93
CA VAL A 5 -14.38 8.58 2.16
C VAL A 5 -14.69 7.44 1.21
N GLN A 6 -14.52 7.73 -0.08
CA GLN A 6 -14.72 6.78 -1.15
C GLN A 6 -13.39 6.09 -1.48
N LEU A 7 -13.47 4.80 -1.81
CA LEU A 7 -12.32 4.02 -2.27
C LEU A 7 -11.54 4.75 -3.38
N ALA A 8 -12.24 5.39 -4.31
CA ALA A 8 -11.64 6.17 -5.38
C ALA A 8 -10.72 7.29 -4.85
N GLN A 9 -11.23 8.10 -3.92
CA GLN A 9 -10.48 9.21 -3.32
C GLN A 9 -9.22 8.72 -2.60
N VAL A 10 -9.32 7.62 -1.85
CA VAL A 10 -8.17 7.03 -1.17
C VAL A 10 -7.09 6.59 -2.15
N LEU A 11 -7.50 5.94 -3.24
CA LEU A 11 -6.57 5.47 -4.26
C LEU A 11 -5.97 6.63 -5.06
N ASP A 12 -6.70 7.72 -5.29
CA ASP A 12 -6.19 8.91 -5.98
C ASP A 12 -5.11 9.61 -5.12
N VAL A 13 -5.37 9.79 -3.82
CA VAL A 13 -4.37 10.32 -2.89
C VAL A 13 -3.14 9.42 -2.83
N LEU A 14 -3.32 8.10 -2.71
CA LEU A 14 -2.19 7.18 -2.70
C LEU A 14 -1.41 7.19 -4.02
N GLN A 15 -2.07 7.33 -5.17
CA GLN A 15 -1.38 7.45 -6.46
C GLN A 15 -0.48 8.69 -6.49
N GLU A 16 -1.03 9.85 -6.13
CA GLU A 16 -0.30 11.11 -6.07
C GLU A 16 0.90 11.00 -5.11
N LEU A 17 0.70 10.40 -3.94
CA LEU A 17 1.78 10.21 -2.96
C LEU A 17 2.88 9.28 -3.46
N HIS A 18 2.56 8.19 -4.17
CA HIS A 18 3.60 7.32 -4.72
C HIS A 18 4.39 8.03 -5.83
N ILE A 19 3.71 8.80 -6.69
CA ILE A 19 4.35 9.59 -7.75
C ILE A 19 5.25 10.67 -7.13
N ALA A 20 4.72 11.45 -6.19
CA ALA A 20 5.47 12.52 -5.51
C ALA A 20 6.61 11.97 -4.62
N GLY A 21 6.45 10.75 -4.10
CA GLY A 21 7.48 10.04 -3.37
C GLY A 21 8.74 9.82 -4.21
N GLY A 22 8.58 9.58 -5.52
CA GLY A 22 9.71 9.50 -6.45
C GLY A 22 10.74 8.41 -6.08
N HIS A 23 10.29 7.30 -5.49
CA HIS A 23 11.21 6.23 -5.09
C HIS A 23 11.87 5.64 -6.35
N PRO A 24 13.21 5.52 -6.40
CA PRO A 24 13.95 5.09 -7.60
C PRO A 24 13.64 3.67 -8.09
N GLU A 25 12.93 2.85 -7.31
CA GLU A 25 12.54 1.51 -7.73
C GLU A 25 11.22 1.48 -8.52
N ILE A 26 10.41 2.53 -8.42
CA ILE A 26 9.07 2.59 -9.00
C ILE A 26 9.19 3.22 -10.38
N ALA A 27 8.82 2.45 -11.40
CA ALA A 27 8.82 2.90 -12.79
C ALA A 27 7.48 3.56 -13.17
N GLU A 28 6.36 3.05 -12.66
CA GLU A 28 5.02 3.52 -13.01
C GLU A 28 4.05 3.25 -11.85
N VAL A 29 3.10 4.16 -11.65
CA VAL A 29 1.95 3.98 -10.76
C VAL A 29 0.69 4.31 -11.53
N ALA A 30 -0.25 3.37 -11.59
CA ALA A 30 -1.47 3.51 -12.36
C ALA A 30 -2.69 2.96 -11.61
N ARG A 31 -3.86 3.53 -11.87
CA ARG A 31 -5.15 2.98 -11.42
C ARG A 31 -5.49 1.74 -12.24
N PHE A 32 -6.20 0.79 -11.62
CA PHE A 32 -6.84 -0.32 -12.33
C PHE A 32 -8.17 -0.67 -11.66
N GLY A 33 -8.98 -1.48 -12.35
CA GLY A 33 -10.32 -1.87 -11.88
C GLY A 33 -11.31 -0.72 -11.98
N ALA A 34 -12.60 -1.07 -12.03
CA ALA A 34 -13.69 -0.09 -12.18
C ALA A 34 -14.67 -0.10 -10.99
N ASP A 35 -14.56 -1.08 -10.11
CA ASP A 35 -15.53 -1.24 -9.03
C ASP A 35 -15.36 -0.16 -7.97
N GLY A 36 -16.43 0.63 -7.74
CA GLY A 36 -16.48 1.61 -6.67
C GLY A 36 -16.63 1.01 -5.27
N VAL A 37 -16.90 -0.30 -5.19
CA VAL A 37 -17.11 -1.04 -3.93
C VAL A 37 -16.03 -2.11 -3.75
N PRO A 38 -15.38 -2.20 -2.57
CA PRO A 38 -14.41 -3.24 -2.26
C PRO A 38 -14.94 -4.67 -2.49
N GLY A 39 -14.08 -5.56 -3.00
CA GLY A 39 -14.39 -6.99 -3.15
C GLY A 39 -15.25 -7.39 -4.35
N GLY A 40 -15.53 -6.48 -5.28
CA GLY A 40 -16.20 -6.80 -6.54
C GLY A 40 -15.33 -7.60 -7.54
N PRO A 41 -15.88 -8.01 -8.70
CA PRO A 41 -15.18 -8.84 -9.69
C PRO A 41 -14.00 -8.11 -10.38
N SER A 42 -13.97 -6.78 -10.36
CA SER A 42 -12.90 -5.94 -10.90
C SER A 42 -12.50 -4.87 -9.86
N PRO A 43 -11.89 -5.30 -8.74
CA PRO A 43 -11.67 -4.41 -7.61
C PRO A 43 -10.80 -3.23 -8.01
N ALA A 44 -11.26 -2.01 -7.71
CA ALA A 44 -10.48 -0.82 -7.97
C ALA A 44 -9.21 -0.79 -7.10
N GLY A 45 -8.10 -0.39 -7.70
CA GLY A 45 -6.81 -0.37 -7.03
C GLY A 45 -5.75 0.49 -7.71
N LEU A 46 -4.53 0.36 -7.18
CA LEU A 46 -3.29 0.88 -7.71
C LEU A 46 -2.39 -0.27 -8.09
N ARG A 47 -1.85 -0.20 -9.30
CA ARG A 47 -0.74 -1.01 -9.78
C ARG A 47 0.53 -0.18 -9.66
N ILE A 48 1.53 -0.74 -9.00
CA ILE A 48 2.87 -0.19 -8.87
C ILE A 48 3.80 -1.11 -9.65
N ARG A 49 4.36 -0.59 -10.74
CA ARG A 49 5.34 -1.30 -11.55
C ARG A 49 6.74 -0.88 -11.15
N TYR A 50 7.60 -1.86 -10.92
CA TYR A 50 8.98 -1.64 -10.54
C TYR A 50 9.92 -1.68 -11.75
N VAL A 51 11.09 -1.06 -11.63
CA VAL A 51 12.13 -1.05 -12.68
C VAL A 51 12.62 -2.45 -13.06
N THR A 52 12.47 -3.43 -12.17
CA THR A 52 12.77 -4.85 -12.39
C THR A 52 11.72 -5.57 -13.26
N GLY A 53 10.59 -4.92 -13.52
CA GLY A 53 9.43 -5.44 -14.24
C GLY A 53 8.43 -6.22 -13.38
N SER A 54 8.67 -6.36 -12.06
CA SER A 54 7.65 -6.88 -11.16
C SER A 54 6.56 -5.85 -10.87
N GLU A 55 5.45 -6.32 -10.33
CA GLU A 55 4.32 -5.47 -9.97
C GLU A 55 3.85 -5.75 -8.54
N ALA A 56 3.40 -4.70 -7.87
CA ALA A 56 2.59 -4.80 -6.66
C ALA A 56 1.26 -4.10 -6.89
N TYR A 57 0.26 -4.50 -6.11
CA TYR A 57 -1.08 -3.95 -6.21
C TYR A 57 -1.60 -3.61 -4.83
N LEU A 58 -2.31 -2.49 -4.71
CA LEU A 58 -3.10 -2.10 -3.55
C LEU A 58 -4.55 -1.92 -4.00
N TRP A 59 -5.48 -2.75 -3.54
CA TRP A 59 -6.85 -2.75 -4.06
C TRP A 59 -7.89 -2.91 -2.96
N GLY A 60 -9.07 -2.32 -3.18
CA GLY A 60 -10.14 -2.29 -2.19
C GLY A 60 -10.66 -3.69 -1.86
N ALA A 61 -10.55 -4.09 -0.59
CA ALA A 61 -10.96 -5.40 -0.10
C ALA A 61 -11.92 -5.30 1.10
N VAL A 62 -12.67 -6.37 1.33
CA VAL A 62 -13.38 -6.63 2.59
C VAL A 62 -12.74 -7.85 3.21
N TRP A 63 -12.25 -7.74 4.45
CA TRP A 63 -11.56 -8.84 5.13
C TRP A 63 -11.90 -8.86 6.63
N PRO A 64 -12.47 -9.94 7.16
CA PRO A 64 -12.73 -10.03 8.59
C PRO A 64 -11.43 -10.33 9.37
N GLY A 65 -11.33 -9.80 10.59
CA GLY A 65 -10.28 -10.21 11.54
C GLY A 65 -8.90 -9.60 11.32
N GLU A 66 -8.81 -8.40 10.74
CA GLU A 66 -7.55 -7.65 10.61
C GLU A 66 -6.83 -7.49 11.96
N THR A 67 -5.51 -7.66 11.97
CA THR A 67 -4.66 -7.36 13.14
C THR A 67 -3.74 -6.21 12.82
N ALA A 68 -3.77 -5.13 13.61
CA ALA A 68 -2.90 -3.97 13.41
C ALA A 68 -1.42 -4.35 13.56
N MET A 69 -0.58 -3.75 12.71
CA MET A 69 0.86 -3.99 12.62
C MET A 69 1.61 -2.66 12.67
N PRO A 70 2.79 -2.60 13.30
CA PRO A 70 3.62 -1.41 13.26
C PRO A 70 4.12 -1.14 11.83
N VAL A 71 4.26 0.14 11.49
CA VAL A 71 4.95 0.55 10.25
C VAL A 71 6.45 0.27 10.44
N PRO A 72 7.08 -0.55 9.59
CA PRO A 72 8.49 -0.89 9.76
C PRO A 72 9.38 0.32 9.41
N GLU A 73 10.45 0.52 10.21
CA GLU A 73 11.42 1.60 9.98
C GLU A 73 12.19 1.43 8.66
N VAL A 74 12.49 0.17 8.33
CA VAL A 74 13.12 -0.25 7.08
C VAL A 74 12.05 -0.91 6.21
N LEU A 75 12.01 -0.56 4.93
CA LEU A 75 11.07 -1.18 4.01
C LEU A 75 11.38 -2.69 3.87
N PRO A 76 10.36 -3.56 3.81
CA PRO A 76 10.55 -4.96 3.42
C PRO A 76 11.35 -5.05 2.12
N PRO A 77 12.23 -6.06 1.94
CA PRO A 77 13.07 -6.15 0.75
C PRO A 77 12.23 -6.28 -0.53
N PRO A 78 12.79 -5.95 -1.70
CA PRO A 78 12.14 -6.11 -2.99
C PRO A 78 11.51 -7.49 -3.22
N SER A 79 12.14 -8.58 -2.75
CA SER A 79 11.57 -9.94 -2.82
C SER A 79 10.21 -10.12 -2.12
N ARG A 80 9.84 -9.17 -1.26
CA ARG A 80 8.54 -9.09 -0.55
C ARG A 80 7.68 -7.93 -1.06
N ARG A 81 7.58 -7.75 -2.39
CA ARG A 81 6.88 -6.62 -3.06
C ARG A 81 5.50 -6.25 -2.49
N ALA A 82 4.66 -7.22 -2.13
CA ALA A 82 3.34 -6.93 -1.55
C ALA A 82 3.47 -6.22 -0.19
N MET A 83 4.29 -6.76 0.72
CA MET A 83 4.57 -6.15 2.02
C MET A 83 5.25 -4.78 1.85
N ARG A 84 6.19 -4.70 0.91
CA ARG A 84 6.94 -3.48 0.62
C ARG A 84 6.00 -2.37 0.14
N ALA A 85 5.08 -2.66 -0.77
CA ALA A 85 4.10 -1.70 -1.28
C ALA A 85 3.18 -1.18 -0.16
N ALA A 86 2.65 -2.07 0.69
CA ALA A 86 1.82 -1.66 1.82
C ALA A 86 2.60 -0.77 2.80
N ALA A 87 3.81 -1.19 3.20
CA ALA A 87 4.66 -0.44 4.11
C ALA A 87 5.07 0.93 3.54
N PHE A 88 5.39 0.99 2.25
CA PHE A 88 5.76 2.24 1.59
C PHE A 88 4.57 3.21 1.53
N ALA A 89 3.38 2.72 1.18
CA ALA A 89 2.15 3.52 1.22
C ALA A 89 1.88 4.09 2.62
N ALA A 90 2.02 3.28 3.67
CA ALA A 90 1.87 3.75 5.05
C ALA A 90 2.89 4.83 5.43
N ARG A 91 4.15 4.70 5.00
CA ARG A 91 5.17 5.72 5.25
C ARG A 91 4.93 7.02 4.48
N LEU A 92 4.42 6.93 3.25
CA LEU A 92 4.02 8.10 2.47
C LEU A 92 2.86 8.85 3.13
N LEU A 93 1.86 8.12 3.64
CA LEU A 93 0.78 8.71 4.42
C LEU A 93 1.31 9.37 5.71
N GLU A 94 2.23 8.72 6.41
CA GLU A 94 2.85 9.27 7.61
C GLU A 94 3.59 10.59 7.33
N ALA A 95 4.31 10.65 6.21
CA ALA A 95 5.03 11.82 5.76
C ALA A 95 4.09 12.97 5.34
N ALA A 96 3.04 12.66 4.57
CA ALA A 96 2.18 13.69 3.95
C ALA A 96 1.01 14.12 4.84
N ARG A 97 0.56 13.25 5.75
CA ARG A 97 -0.62 13.42 6.61
C ARG A 97 -1.82 14.09 5.92
N PRO A 98 -2.41 13.47 4.88
CA PRO A 98 -3.48 14.09 4.11
C PRO A 98 -4.66 14.49 4.99
N ALA A 99 -5.12 15.73 4.90
CA ALA A 99 -6.13 16.29 5.81
C ALA A 99 -7.48 15.53 5.82
N GLY A 100 -7.81 14.80 4.76
CA GLY A 100 -9.02 13.97 4.69
C GLY A 100 -8.94 12.67 5.50
N PHE A 101 -7.75 12.27 5.94
CA PHE A 101 -7.52 11.01 6.66
C PHE A 101 -7.16 11.30 8.12
N ARG A 102 -7.79 10.54 9.01
CA ARG A 102 -7.55 10.62 10.46
C ARG A 102 -6.49 9.63 10.92
N ALA A 103 -6.46 8.44 10.32
CA ALA A 103 -5.51 7.39 10.68
C ALA A 103 -5.24 6.46 9.50
N TRP A 104 -4.10 5.78 9.55
CA TRP A 104 -3.74 4.69 8.66
C TRP A 104 -2.97 3.64 9.44
N GLU A 105 -3.26 2.37 9.17
CA GLU A 105 -2.68 1.25 9.89
C GLU A 105 -2.30 0.17 8.89
N LEU A 106 -1.06 -0.32 8.97
CA LEU A 106 -0.75 -1.61 8.38
C LEU A 106 -1.50 -2.68 9.14
N VAL A 107 -2.03 -3.66 8.41
CA VAL A 107 -2.74 -4.79 9.01
C VAL A 107 -2.24 -6.10 8.44
N ALA A 108 -2.14 -7.10 9.31
CA ALA A 108 -2.07 -8.49 8.91
C ALA A 108 -3.48 -9.00 8.64
N LEU A 109 -3.62 -9.74 7.53
CA LEU A 109 -4.87 -10.33 7.10
C LEU A 109 -4.84 -11.82 7.40
N PRO A 110 -5.85 -12.37 8.12
CA PRO A 110 -5.94 -13.80 8.39
C PRO A 110 -5.75 -14.66 7.13
N ASP A 111 -5.03 -15.78 7.30
CA ASP A 111 -4.72 -16.78 6.27
C ASP A 111 -3.86 -16.29 5.08
N LEU A 112 -3.52 -15.01 5.02
CA LEU A 112 -2.65 -14.46 3.97
C LEU A 112 -1.21 -14.28 4.44
N GLY A 113 -0.28 -14.51 3.51
CA GLY A 113 1.16 -14.40 3.74
C GLY A 113 1.94 -15.62 3.27
N PRO A 114 3.28 -15.54 3.30
CA PRO A 114 4.14 -16.71 3.10
C PRO A 114 3.80 -17.85 4.05
N VAL A 115 4.12 -19.08 3.64
CA VAL A 115 3.98 -20.27 4.51
C VAL A 115 4.79 -20.04 5.79
N GLY A 116 4.17 -20.24 6.96
CA GLY A 116 4.77 -19.97 8.27
C GLY A 116 4.55 -18.55 8.81
N GLU A 117 4.22 -17.59 7.95
CA GLU A 117 4.00 -16.18 8.29
C GLU A 117 2.55 -15.71 8.06
N ARG A 118 1.62 -16.64 7.78
CA ARG A 118 0.21 -16.31 7.55
C ARG A 118 -0.40 -15.56 8.72
N GLY A 119 -1.10 -14.47 8.43
CA GLY A 119 -1.70 -13.60 9.44
C GLY A 119 -0.69 -12.85 10.31
N LYS A 120 0.60 -12.81 9.93
CA LYS A 120 1.68 -12.16 10.70
C LYS A 120 2.49 -11.15 9.89
N VAL A 121 2.07 -10.87 8.65
CA VAL A 121 2.75 -9.93 7.75
C VAL A 121 1.80 -8.83 7.29
N PRO A 122 2.30 -7.59 7.12
CA PRO A 122 1.49 -6.45 6.68
C PRO A 122 1.13 -6.61 5.19
N LEU A 123 -0.03 -7.21 4.93
CA LEU A 123 -0.60 -7.38 3.59
C LEU A 123 -1.90 -6.59 3.40
N GLY A 124 -2.25 -5.74 4.37
CA GLY A 124 -3.28 -4.74 4.22
C GLY A 124 -2.86 -3.38 4.73
N LEU A 125 -3.56 -2.36 4.25
CA LEU A 125 -3.49 -0.99 4.72
C LEU A 125 -4.93 -0.52 4.96
N ARG A 126 -5.29 -0.31 6.23
CA ARG A 126 -6.56 0.29 6.61
C ARG A 126 -6.38 1.80 6.69
N ILE A 127 -7.27 2.56 6.06
CA ILE A 127 -7.28 4.02 6.12
C ILE A 127 -8.62 4.45 6.71
N THR A 128 -8.56 5.23 7.79
CA THR A 128 -9.73 5.80 8.46
C THR A 128 -9.83 7.27 8.14
N ALA A 129 -10.99 7.64 7.62
CA ALA A 129 -11.38 9.00 7.29
C ALA A 129 -11.59 9.88 8.52
N ALA A 130 -11.62 11.20 8.29
CA ALA A 130 -12.02 12.18 9.32
C ALA A 130 -13.44 11.95 9.87
N ASP A 131 -14.34 11.36 9.08
CA ASP A 131 -15.71 11.05 9.48
C ASP A 131 -15.87 9.69 10.18
N GLY A 132 -14.77 8.94 10.35
CA GLY A 132 -14.75 7.63 10.99
C GLY A 132 -15.01 6.45 10.06
N THR A 133 -15.37 6.68 8.80
CA THR A 133 -15.43 5.59 7.80
C THR A 133 -14.05 5.04 7.51
N SER A 134 -13.96 3.77 7.13
CA SER A 134 -12.68 3.13 6.82
C SER A 134 -12.74 2.32 5.54
N VAL A 135 -11.65 2.33 4.79
CA VAL A 135 -11.41 1.43 3.67
C VAL A 135 -10.19 0.56 3.95
N LEU A 136 -10.28 -0.71 3.56
CA LEU A 136 -9.16 -1.63 3.58
C LEU A 136 -8.63 -1.79 2.15
N LEU A 137 -7.32 -1.59 2.00
CA LEU A 137 -6.60 -1.99 0.80
C LEU A 137 -5.83 -3.26 1.07
N ARG A 138 -5.99 -4.28 0.23
CA ARG A 138 -5.16 -5.48 0.24
C ARG A 138 -3.97 -5.30 -0.68
N ALA A 139 -2.80 -5.75 -0.21
CA ALA A 139 -1.58 -5.81 -0.99
C ALA A 139 -1.35 -7.19 -1.61
N THR A 140 -1.04 -7.21 -2.91
CA THR A 140 -0.62 -8.40 -3.65
C THR A 140 0.55 -8.08 -4.56
N ALA A 141 1.24 -9.09 -5.08
CA ALA A 141 2.36 -8.90 -6.00
C ALA A 141 2.35 -9.95 -7.12
N ALA A 142 2.94 -9.57 -8.25
CA ALA A 142 3.24 -10.43 -9.37
C ALA A 142 4.74 -10.34 -9.69
N GLY A 143 5.38 -11.49 -9.93
CA GLY A 143 6.79 -11.54 -10.28
C GLY A 143 7.09 -10.90 -11.63
N GLY A 144 8.31 -10.39 -11.78
CA GLY A 144 8.82 -9.83 -13.03
C GLY A 144 9.81 -10.79 -13.73
N PRO A 145 10.37 -10.38 -14.89
CA PRO A 145 11.39 -11.15 -15.60
C PRO A 145 12.73 -11.20 -14.86
N THR A 146 12.96 -10.29 -13.91
CA THR A 146 14.20 -10.18 -13.14
C THR A 146 14.00 -10.74 -11.73
N VAL A 147 15.02 -11.41 -11.20
CA VAL A 147 15.05 -11.84 -9.78
C VAL A 147 15.06 -10.62 -8.88
N GLU A 148 14.16 -10.60 -7.90
CA GLU A 148 14.06 -9.50 -6.94
C GLU A 148 15.17 -9.58 -5.88
N PRO A 149 15.82 -8.46 -5.52
CA PRO A 149 16.77 -8.42 -4.42
C PRO A 149 16.16 -8.78 -3.07
N ASP A 150 16.91 -9.50 -2.24
CA ASP A 150 16.55 -9.79 -0.85
C ASP A 150 17.04 -8.73 0.16
N THR A 151 17.67 -7.65 -0.33
CA THR A 151 18.17 -6.54 0.48
C THR A 151 17.72 -5.21 -0.10
N GLU A 152 17.68 -4.15 0.72
CA GLU A 152 17.30 -2.79 0.29
C GLU A 152 18.31 -2.21 -0.71
N PRO A 153 17.94 -1.97 -1.98
CA PRO A 153 18.86 -1.45 -2.98
C PRO A 153 19.08 0.07 -2.88
N TYR A 154 18.22 0.80 -2.16
CA TYR A 154 18.29 2.26 -2.04
C TYR A 154 18.33 2.72 -0.57
N PRO A 155 19.38 2.39 0.20
CA PRO A 155 19.45 2.68 1.64
C PRO A 155 19.45 4.19 1.95
N ASP A 156 19.87 5.02 1.01
CA ASP A 156 19.94 6.48 1.16
C ASP A 156 18.67 7.21 0.72
N TYR A 157 17.72 6.51 0.10
CA TYR A 157 16.45 7.12 -0.29
C TYR A 157 15.69 7.65 0.93
N ARG A 158 15.14 8.86 0.80
CA ARG A 158 14.29 9.51 1.79
C ARG A 158 13.03 10.01 1.10
N ILE A 159 11.89 9.89 1.77
CA ILE A 159 10.62 10.42 1.26
C ILE A 159 10.73 11.95 1.17
N PRO A 160 10.52 12.55 -0.01
CA PRO A 160 10.55 14.01 -0.17
C PRO A 160 9.60 14.73 0.79
N GLY A 161 10.00 15.90 1.27
CA GLY A 161 9.17 16.70 2.19
C GLY A 161 9.24 16.27 3.66
N THR A 162 9.89 15.14 3.98
CA THR A 162 10.26 14.79 5.36
C THR A 162 11.59 15.43 5.75
N ALA A 163 11.64 16.77 5.78
CA ALA A 163 12.74 17.46 6.44
C ALA A 163 12.62 17.20 7.95
N ARG A 164 13.68 16.65 8.56
CA ARG A 164 13.85 16.64 10.01
C ARG A 164 14.00 18.05 10.54
#